data_AF-A0A847HM02-F1
#
_entry.id   AF-A0A847HM02-F1
#
_cell.length_a   1.000
_cell.length_b   1.000
_cell.length_c   1.000
_cell.angle_alpha   90.00
_cell.angle_beta   90.00
_cell.angle_gamma   90.00
#
_symmetry.space_group_name_H-M   'P 1'
#
loop_
_entity.id
_entity.type
_entity.pdbx_description
1 polymer ?
#
loop_
_entity_poly.entity_id
_entity_poly.type
_entity_poly.pdbx_seq_one_letter_code
_entity_poly.pdbx_strand_id
1 'polypeptide(L)'
;ERQRSGVTLVEILIVTVVITLMAAVSFPVYKIIQQREKEKRLKKILNEVRSAIGCRKSALSNRDFVDGYRTFVRNYGLTHINDQASRTYFLRAINRDGYGYPGTIGSLTSPTMFSFEAPIGDGASITIVINRKFMRPRNTADGLPPHPFQSWNPNVAWIKVLKNGHIIDIKSEGAGMALDGSLTDDW
;
A
#
# COMPACT_ATOMS: atom_id res chain seq x y z
N GLU A 1 54.25 42.07 18.76
CA GLU A 1 53.01 42.41 18.03
C GLU A 1 52.63 41.25 17.13
N ARG A 2 51.39 40.76 17.19
CA ARG A 2 50.91 39.70 16.27
C ARG A 2 50.52 40.37 14.96
N GLN A 3 51.26 40.10 13.88
CA GLN A 3 50.86 40.51 12.53
C GLN A 3 49.48 39.92 12.22
N ARG A 4 48.50 40.79 12.02
CA ARG A 4 47.20 40.39 11.45
C ARG A 4 47.45 40.06 9.98
N SER A 5 47.40 38.77 9.64
CA SER A 5 47.42 38.33 8.24
C SER A 5 46.14 38.83 7.56
N GLY A 6 46.28 39.62 6.49
CA GLY A 6 45.15 40.12 5.71
C GLY A 6 44.63 39.05 4.75
N VAL A 7 43.32 38.96 4.59
CA VAL A 7 42.67 38.08 3.60
C VAL A 7 42.94 38.62 2.19
N THR A 8 43.38 37.77 1.28
CA THR A 8 43.67 38.18 -0.11
C THR A 8 42.47 37.94 -1.04
N LEU A 9 42.38 38.70 -2.14
CA LEU A 9 41.31 38.54 -3.15
C LEU A 9 41.34 37.13 -3.77
N VAL A 10 42.53 36.56 -3.96
CA VAL A 10 42.72 35.19 -4.47
C VAL A 10 42.11 34.16 -3.51
N GLU A 11 42.29 34.34 -2.20
CA GLU A 11 41.72 33.46 -1.19
C GLU A 11 40.19 33.49 -1.19
N ILE A 12 39.59 34.68 -1.29
CA ILE A 12 38.14 34.83 -1.43
C ILE A 12 37.64 34.21 -2.74
N LEU A 13 38.40 34.31 -3.83
CA LEU A 13 38.06 33.71 -5.12
C LEU A 13 38.07 32.18 -5.04
N ILE A 14 39.12 31.57 -4.48
CA ILE A 14 39.21 30.12 -4.34
C ILE A 14 38.07 29.60 -3.45
N VAL A 15 37.82 30.24 -2.30
CA VAL A 15 36.76 29.84 -1.37
C VAL A 15 35.38 29.92 -2.03
N THR A 16 35.08 31.02 -2.74
CA THR A 16 33.79 31.16 -3.43
C THR A 16 33.61 30.12 -4.54
N VAL A 17 34.64 29.83 -5.35
CA VAL A 17 34.58 28.79 -6.38
C VAL A 17 34.30 27.41 -5.76
N VAL A 18 35.01 27.05 -4.69
CA VAL A 18 34.81 25.76 -4.00
C VAL A 18 33.39 25.65 -3.44
N ILE A 19 32.89 26.69 -2.76
CA ILE A 19 31.52 26.70 -2.21
C ILE A 19 30.49 26.57 -3.33
N THR A 20 30.68 27.28 -4.45
CA THR A 20 29.74 27.25 -5.57
C THR A 20 29.68 25.87 -6.22
N LEU A 21 30.84 25.22 -6.38
CA LEU A 21 30.92 23.84 -6.88
C LEU A 21 30.25 22.84 -5.92
N MET A 22 30.48 22.96 -4.62
CA MET A 22 29.82 22.10 -3.63
C MET A 22 28.29 22.30 -3.62
N ALA A 23 27.82 23.53 -3.75
CA ALA A 23 26.39 23.82 -3.85
C ALA A 23 25.77 23.18 -5.11
N ALA A 24 26.46 23.24 -6.25
CA ALA A 24 25.97 22.67 -7.51
C ALA A 24 25.79 21.14 -7.43
N VAL A 25 26.72 20.43 -6.78
CA VAL A 25 26.66 18.95 -6.65
C VAL A 25 25.63 18.50 -5.59
N SER A 26 25.27 19.36 -4.64
CA SER A 26 24.38 18.99 -3.53
C SER A 26 22.91 18.79 -3.95
N PHE A 27 22.42 19.56 -4.92
CA PHE A 27 21.03 19.48 -5.40
C PHE A 27 20.60 18.13 -6.00
N PRO A 28 21.34 17.53 -6.95
CA PRO A 28 20.94 16.24 -7.54
C PRO A 28 20.92 15.12 -6.50
N VAL A 29 21.87 15.11 -5.56
CA VAL A 29 21.93 14.13 -4.48
C VAL A 29 20.67 14.18 -3.62
N TYR A 30 20.22 15.40 -3.27
CA TYR A 30 19.01 15.58 -2.49
C TYR A 30 17.75 15.01 -3.16
N LYS A 31 17.60 15.22 -4.48
CA LYS A 31 16.47 14.66 -5.24
C LYS A 31 16.47 13.12 -5.24
N ILE A 32 17.64 12.50 -5.40
CA ILE A 32 17.77 11.03 -5.35
C ILE A 32 17.38 10.48 -3.99
N ILE A 33 17.80 11.13 -2.90
CA ILE A 33 17.44 10.72 -1.54
C ILE A 33 15.93 10.81 -1.34
N GLN A 34 15.31 11.94 -1.72
CA GLN A 34 13.85 12.08 -1.63
C GLN A 34 13.11 11.02 -2.44
N GLN A 35 13.57 10.73 -3.66
CA GLN A 35 12.97 9.71 -4.50
C GLN A 35 13.04 8.34 -3.83
N ARG A 36 14.20 7.95 -3.32
CA ARG A 36 14.40 6.68 -2.61
C ARG A 36 13.49 6.54 -1.39
N GLU A 37 13.32 7.61 -0.61
CA GLU A 37 12.42 7.61 0.54
C GLU A 37 10.96 7.44 0.12
N LYS A 38 10.53 8.13 -0.94
CA LYS A 38 9.18 8.01 -1.50
C LYS A 38 8.92 6.61 -2.07
N GLU A 39 9.86 6.02 -2.79
CA GLU A 39 9.78 4.65 -3.31
C GLU A 39 9.70 3.61 -2.18
N LYS A 40 10.54 3.77 -1.15
CA LYS A 40 10.51 2.90 0.04
C LYS A 40 9.15 2.98 0.74
N ARG A 41 8.59 4.19 0.86
CA ARG A 41 7.27 4.41 1.44
C ARG A 41 6.16 3.80 0.57
N LEU A 42 6.25 3.93 -0.76
CA LEU A 42 5.31 3.36 -1.72
C LEU A 42 5.28 1.83 -1.60
N LYS A 43 6.45 1.17 -1.74
CA LYS A 43 6.58 -0.29 -1.61
C LYS A 43 6.06 -0.79 -0.24
N LYS A 44 6.34 -0.05 0.84
CA LYS A 44 5.83 -0.37 2.17
C LYS A 44 4.30 -0.36 2.22
N ILE A 45 3.67 0.70 1.70
CA ILE A 45 2.20 0.84 1.69
C ILE A 45 1.57 -0.26 0.84
N LEU A 46 2.08 -0.51 -0.37
CA LEU A 46 1.59 -1.56 -1.26
C LEU A 46 1.66 -2.93 -0.59
N ASN A 47 2.79 -3.26 0.04
CA ASN A 47 2.94 -4.52 0.78
C ASN A 47 1.98 -4.63 1.96
N GLU A 48 1.75 -3.55 2.71
CA GLU A 48 0.83 -3.53 3.85
C GLU A 48 -0.62 -3.74 3.41
N VAL A 49 -1.05 -3.10 2.31
CA VAL A 49 -2.40 -3.25 1.75
C VAL A 49 -2.58 -4.65 1.15
N ARG A 50 -1.64 -5.11 0.33
CA ARG A 50 -1.69 -6.47 -0.27
C ARG A 50 -1.70 -7.57 0.77
N SER A 51 -0.93 -7.41 1.84
CA SER A 51 -0.97 -8.34 2.97
C SER A 51 -2.36 -8.36 3.60
N ALA A 52 -2.94 -7.18 3.87
CA ALA A 52 -4.27 -7.06 4.46
C ALA A 52 -5.39 -7.63 3.57
N ILE A 53 -5.29 -7.47 2.25
CA ILE A 53 -6.23 -8.07 1.28
C ILE A 53 -6.05 -9.60 1.24
N GLY A 54 -4.81 -10.04 1.14
CA GLY A 54 -4.43 -11.42 0.92
C GLY A 54 -4.41 -12.26 2.20
N CYS A 55 -3.32 -13.01 2.35
CA CYS A 55 -3.27 -14.10 3.33
C CYS A 55 -2.60 -13.75 4.66
N ARG A 56 -1.89 -12.61 4.75
CA ARG A 56 -0.93 -12.36 5.83
C ARG A 56 -1.34 -11.17 6.68
N LYS A 57 -1.01 -11.22 7.97
CA LYS A 57 -1.07 -10.07 8.86
C LYS A 57 -0.32 -8.87 8.26
N SER A 58 -1.02 -7.75 8.09
CA SER A 58 -0.38 -6.48 7.75
C SER A 58 0.44 -5.96 8.93
N ALA A 59 1.60 -5.37 8.69
CA ALA A 59 2.41 -4.73 9.73
C ALA A 59 1.68 -3.57 10.45
N LEU A 60 0.60 -3.06 9.84
CA LEU A 60 -0.27 -2.02 10.40
C LEU A 60 -1.53 -2.56 11.11
N SER A 61 -1.71 -3.87 11.19
CA SER A 61 -2.87 -4.48 11.85
C SER A 61 -2.68 -4.59 13.36
N ASN A 62 -3.79 -4.74 14.10
CA ASN A 62 -3.74 -4.88 15.56
C ASN A 62 -2.99 -6.16 15.99
N ARG A 63 -2.44 -6.18 17.21
CA ARG A 63 -1.63 -7.28 17.73
C ARG A 63 -2.36 -8.63 17.77
N ASP A 64 -3.68 -8.61 17.90
CA ASP A 64 -4.49 -9.82 18.12
C ASP A 64 -4.74 -10.67 16.86
N PHE A 65 -4.38 -10.18 15.66
CA PHE A 65 -4.74 -10.85 14.40
C PHE A 65 -3.55 -11.54 13.73
N VAL A 66 -3.80 -12.68 13.09
CA VAL A 66 -2.78 -13.49 12.40
C VAL A 66 -2.99 -13.52 10.87
N ASP A 67 -4.21 -13.23 10.41
CA ASP A 67 -4.65 -13.47 9.02
C ASP A 67 -5.08 -12.19 8.29
N GLY A 68 -4.92 -12.20 6.95
CA GLY A 68 -5.50 -11.18 6.06
C GLY A 68 -6.98 -11.45 5.74
N TYR A 69 -7.63 -10.50 5.06
CA TYR A 69 -9.07 -10.52 4.74
C TYR A 69 -9.49 -11.81 4.06
N ARG A 70 -8.78 -12.23 3.01
CA ARG A 70 -9.13 -13.43 2.24
C ARG A 70 -9.02 -14.70 3.06
N THR A 71 -7.97 -14.85 3.85
CA THR A 71 -7.82 -16.01 4.74
C THR A 71 -8.91 -16.04 5.80
N PHE A 72 -9.26 -14.89 6.36
CA PHE A 72 -10.34 -14.80 7.34
C PHE A 72 -11.68 -15.22 6.75
N VAL A 73 -12.09 -14.66 5.61
CA VAL A 73 -13.35 -15.02 4.94
C VAL A 73 -13.41 -16.50 4.62
N ARG A 74 -12.30 -17.06 4.10
CA ARG A 74 -12.19 -18.49 3.81
C ARG A 74 -12.39 -19.33 5.08
N ASN A 75 -11.65 -19.05 6.15
CA ASN A 75 -11.70 -19.84 7.36
C ASN A 75 -13.07 -19.72 8.05
N TYR A 76 -13.63 -18.51 8.13
CA TYR A 76 -14.94 -18.25 8.69
C TYR A 76 -16.05 -18.97 7.91
N GLY A 77 -16.03 -18.93 6.58
CA GLY A 77 -17.03 -19.64 5.78
C GLY A 77 -16.93 -21.16 5.98
N LEU A 78 -15.73 -21.72 6.00
CA LEU A 78 -15.53 -23.17 6.16
C LEU A 78 -16.00 -23.72 7.52
N THR A 79 -15.98 -22.92 8.60
CA THR A 79 -16.47 -23.38 9.91
C THR A 79 -17.99 -23.45 10.01
N HIS A 80 -18.71 -22.73 9.14
CA HIS A 80 -20.17 -22.65 9.14
C HIS A 80 -20.82 -23.50 8.05
N ILE A 81 -20.01 -24.09 7.16
CA ILE A 81 -20.48 -25.03 6.15
C ILE A 81 -20.15 -26.44 6.61
N ASN A 82 -21.19 -27.25 6.84
CA ASN A 82 -21.06 -28.63 7.28
C ASN A 82 -20.93 -29.61 6.11
N ASP A 83 -21.61 -29.34 5.00
CA ASP A 83 -21.63 -30.19 3.81
C ASP A 83 -20.38 -30.05 2.94
N GLN A 84 -19.86 -31.19 2.45
CA GLN A 84 -18.63 -31.24 1.67
C GLN A 84 -18.81 -30.69 0.25
N ALA A 85 -19.99 -30.87 -0.37
CA ALA A 85 -20.26 -30.31 -1.69
C ALA A 85 -20.29 -28.78 -1.62
N SER A 86 -20.97 -28.24 -0.61
CA SER A 86 -21.07 -26.81 -0.32
C SER A 86 -19.71 -26.17 -0.01
N ARG A 87 -18.84 -26.87 0.74
CA ARG A 87 -17.44 -26.44 0.98
C ARG A 87 -16.66 -26.32 -0.32
N THR A 88 -16.80 -27.31 -1.18
CA THR A 88 -16.10 -27.35 -2.47
C THR A 88 -16.58 -26.21 -3.38
N TYR A 89 -17.90 -25.96 -3.41
CA TYR A 89 -18.48 -24.84 -4.15
C TYR A 89 -17.98 -23.49 -3.61
N PHE A 90 -18.02 -23.28 -2.30
CA PHE A 90 -17.54 -22.05 -1.65
C PHE A 90 -16.07 -21.75 -1.98
N LEU A 91 -15.19 -22.75 -1.93
CA LEU A 91 -13.79 -22.60 -2.30
C LEU A 91 -13.61 -22.23 -3.79
N ARG A 92 -14.47 -22.76 -4.67
CA ARG A 92 -14.50 -22.35 -6.09
C ARG A 92 -15.00 -20.92 -6.24
N ALA A 93 -16.06 -20.53 -5.53
CA ALA A 93 -16.60 -19.17 -5.57
C ALA A 93 -15.57 -18.13 -5.08
N ILE A 94 -14.84 -18.40 -3.99
CA ILE A 94 -13.76 -17.52 -3.52
C ILE A 94 -12.68 -17.32 -4.60
N ASN A 95 -12.28 -18.38 -5.30
CA ASN A 95 -11.20 -18.33 -6.27
C ASN A 95 -11.63 -17.78 -7.64
N ARG A 96 -12.77 -18.23 -8.13
CA ARG A 96 -13.31 -17.85 -9.44
C ARG A 96 -13.96 -16.47 -9.38
N ASP A 97 -14.84 -16.25 -8.40
CA ASP A 97 -15.74 -15.11 -8.41
C ASP A 97 -15.27 -13.97 -7.51
N GLY A 98 -14.27 -14.20 -6.66
CA GLY A 98 -13.62 -13.14 -5.89
C GLY A 98 -14.28 -12.84 -4.55
N TYR A 99 -15.25 -13.63 -4.09
CA TYR A 99 -15.93 -13.44 -2.78
C TYR A 99 -15.01 -13.42 -1.56
N GLY A 100 -13.77 -13.93 -1.69
CA GLY A 100 -12.75 -13.82 -0.66
C GLY A 100 -12.07 -12.46 -0.59
N TYR A 101 -12.42 -11.50 -1.44
CA TYR A 101 -11.77 -10.22 -1.57
C TYR A 101 -12.73 -9.07 -1.19
N PRO A 102 -12.20 -7.97 -0.64
CA PRO A 102 -13.02 -6.84 -0.23
C PRO A 102 -13.66 -6.14 -1.44
N GLY A 103 -14.95 -5.82 -1.36
CA GLY A 103 -15.61 -5.00 -2.40
C GLY A 103 -15.19 -3.52 -2.35
N THR A 104 -14.81 -3.03 -1.17
CA THR A 104 -14.30 -1.67 -0.96
C THR A 104 -13.11 -1.69 0.00
N ILE A 105 -12.16 -0.76 -0.14
CA ILE A 105 -11.03 -0.68 0.79
C ILE A 105 -11.49 -0.34 2.21
N GLY A 106 -12.58 0.42 2.36
CA GLY A 106 -13.15 0.78 3.66
C GLY A 106 -13.45 -0.44 4.54
N SER A 107 -13.83 -1.57 3.94
CA SER A 107 -14.04 -2.85 4.63
C SER A 107 -12.79 -3.38 5.37
N LEU A 108 -11.59 -2.99 4.95
CA LEU A 108 -10.32 -3.35 5.60
C LEU A 108 -10.08 -2.55 6.88
N THR A 109 -10.63 -1.34 6.95
CA THR A 109 -10.39 -0.38 8.03
C THR A 109 -11.60 -0.18 8.95
N SER A 110 -12.78 -0.67 8.56
CA SER A 110 -14.03 -0.39 9.24
C SER A 110 -14.03 -0.90 10.68
N PRO A 111 -14.37 -0.07 11.68
CA PRO A 111 -14.60 -0.52 13.05
C PRO A 111 -15.95 -1.21 13.23
N THR A 112 -16.89 -1.01 12.32
CA THR A 112 -18.26 -1.54 12.44
C THR A 112 -18.33 -2.96 11.90
N MET A 113 -19.15 -3.78 12.55
CA MET A 113 -19.49 -5.09 12.04
C MET A 113 -20.25 -4.93 10.72
N PHE A 114 -19.85 -5.69 9.71
CA PHE A 114 -20.56 -5.76 8.44
C PHE A 114 -20.63 -7.22 7.97
N SER A 115 -21.65 -7.53 7.18
CA SER A 115 -21.84 -8.87 6.64
C SER A 115 -22.17 -8.82 5.16
N PHE A 116 -21.89 -9.93 4.48
CA PHE A 116 -22.27 -10.13 3.09
C PHE A 116 -22.58 -11.60 2.85
N GLU A 117 -23.31 -11.87 1.78
CA GLU A 117 -23.67 -13.22 1.39
C GLU A 117 -22.66 -13.79 0.37
N ALA A 118 -22.15 -14.98 0.66
CA ALA A 118 -21.30 -15.75 -0.24
C ALA A 118 -22.05 -17.01 -0.71
N PRO A 119 -22.02 -17.35 -1.99
CA PRO A 119 -22.76 -18.50 -2.51
C PRO A 119 -22.09 -19.82 -2.12
N ILE A 120 -22.89 -20.81 -1.72
CA ILE A 120 -22.44 -22.16 -1.35
C ILE A 120 -22.98 -23.26 -2.27
N GLY A 121 -23.71 -22.89 -3.33
CA GLY A 121 -24.23 -23.80 -4.36
C GLY A 121 -25.74 -23.99 -4.23
N ASP A 122 -26.37 -24.46 -5.31
CA ASP A 122 -27.81 -24.75 -5.36
C ASP A 122 -28.73 -23.59 -4.89
N GLY A 123 -28.34 -22.34 -5.24
CA GLY A 123 -29.05 -21.13 -4.82
C GLY A 123 -28.90 -20.78 -3.33
N ALA A 124 -28.19 -21.59 -2.54
CA ALA A 124 -27.92 -21.31 -1.15
C ALA A 124 -26.73 -20.34 -0.98
N SER A 125 -26.80 -19.51 0.06
CA SER A 125 -25.76 -18.58 0.48
C SER A 125 -25.44 -18.76 1.97
N ILE A 126 -24.24 -18.32 2.34
CA ILE A 126 -23.81 -18.17 3.73
C ILE A 126 -23.54 -16.69 4.02
N THR A 127 -23.99 -16.25 5.19
CA THR A 127 -23.67 -14.91 5.70
C THR A 127 -22.30 -14.91 6.34
N ILE A 128 -21.35 -14.19 5.74
CA ILE A 128 -20.02 -13.95 6.30
C ILE A 128 -20.09 -12.68 7.14
N VAL A 129 -19.78 -12.79 8.43
CA VAL A 129 -19.74 -11.65 9.36
C VAL A 129 -18.30 -11.22 9.60
N ILE A 130 -18.01 -9.95 9.31
CA ILE A 130 -16.72 -9.33 9.55
C ILE A 130 -16.87 -8.34 10.69
N ASN A 131 -16.14 -8.60 11.77
CA ASN A 131 -16.17 -7.82 13.01
C ASN A 131 -14.78 -7.30 13.41
N ARG A 132 -13.89 -7.13 12.43
CA ARG A 132 -12.47 -6.85 12.68
C ARG A 132 -11.86 -5.92 11.63
N LYS A 133 -10.73 -5.33 12.00
CA LYS A 133 -9.91 -4.46 11.16
C LYS A 133 -8.70 -5.24 10.64
N PHE A 134 -8.46 -5.17 9.34
CA PHE A 134 -7.28 -5.74 8.68
C PHE A 134 -6.17 -4.69 8.49
N MET A 135 -6.54 -3.40 8.56
CA MET A 135 -5.64 -2.26 8.47
C MET A 135 -6.01 -1.19 9.50
N ARG A 136 -5.02 -0.36 9.88
CA ARG A 136 -5.28 0.81 10.72
C ARG A 136 -6.21 1.80 9.99
N PRO A 137 -7.29 2.27 10.64
CA PRO A 137 -8.17 3.27 10.05
C PRO A 137 -7.43 4.58 9.81
N ARG A 138 -7.77 5.25 8.72
CA ARG A 138 -7.21 6.53 8.33
C ARG A 138 -8.33 7.49 7.94
N ASN A 139 -8.12 8.77 8.20
CA ASN A 139 -9.03 9.83 7.78
C ASN A 139 -8.85 10.15 6.29
N THR A 140 -9.21 9.21 5.42
CA THR A 140 -9.17 9.36 3.96
C THR A 140 -10.37 8.61 3.38
N ALA A 141 -11.01 9.14 2.34
CA ALA A 141 -12.23 8.57 1.77
C ALA A 141 -12.09 7.08 1.40
N ASP A 142 -10.93 6.71 0.83
CA ASP A 142 -10.62 5.34 0.44
C ASP A 142 -9.93 4.51 1.54
N GLY A 143 -9.69 5.06 2.74
CA GLY A 143 -8.93 4.38 3.82
C GLY A 143 -7.42 4.23 3.56
N LEU A 144 -6.93 4.58 2.37
CA LEU A 144 -5.52 4.53 1.99
C LEU A 144 -4.78 5.82 2.38
N PRO A 145 -3.46 5.75 2.69
CA PRO A 145 -2.64 6.95 2.81
C PRO A 145 -2.57 7.74 1.49
N PRO A 146 -2.33 9.06 1.54
CA PRO A 146 -1.99 9.84 0.36
C PRO A 146 -0.82 9.21 -0.40
N HIS A 147 -0.86 9.30 -1.73
CA HIS A 147 0.16 8.71 -2.57
C HIS A 147 1.53 9.39 -2.31
N PRO A 148 2.64 8.66 -2.09
CA PRO A 148 3.93 9.27 -1.73
C PRO A 148 4.49 10.28 -2.74
N PHE A 149 4.08 10.15 -4.01
CA PHE A 149 4.50 11.01 -5.11
C PHE A 149 3.55 12.17 -5.39
N GLN A 150 2.47 12.35 -4.63
CA GLN A 150 1.43 13.34 -4.92
C GLN A 150 1.95 14.78 -4.96
N SER A 151 3.00 15.08 -4.18
CA SER A 151 3.64 16.40 -4.20
C SER A 151 4.53 16.65 -5.42
N TRP A 152 4.86 15.63 -6.21
CA TRP A 152 5.69 15.74 -7.41
C TRP A 152 4.86 15.65 -8.69
N ASN A 153 3.84 14.81 -8.69
CA ASN A 153 2.89 14.69 -9.77
C ASN A 153 1.48 14.64 -9.17
N PRO A 154 0.60 15.62 -9.42
CA PRO A 154 -0.76 15.63 -8.89
C PRO A 154 -1.65 14.53 -9.48
N ASN A 155 -1.28 13.97 -10.62
CA ASN A 155 -2.05 12.93 -11.31
C ASN A 155 -1.77 11.51 -10.78
N VAL A 156 -0.87 11.37 -9.79
CA VAL A 156 -0.60 10.05 -9.22
C VAL A 156 -1.80 9.56 -8.41
N ALA A 157 -2.13 8.29 -8.57
CA ALA A 157 -3.27 7.69 -7.90
C ALA A 157 -2.97 6.26 -7.45
N TRP A 158 -3.83 5.77 -6.55
CA TRP A 158 -3.92 4.35 -6.24
C TRP A 158 -4.92 3.69 -7.17
N ILE A 159 -4.49 2.66 -7.90
CA ILE A 159 -5.38 1.91 -8.78
C ILE A 159 -5.76 0.59 -8.13
N LYS A 160 -7.07 0.34 -8.08
CA LYS A 160 -7.66 -0.88 -7.53
C LYS A 160 -7.84 -1.87 -8.67
N VAL A 161 -7.18 -3.02 -8.58
CA VAL A 161 -7.36 -4.10 -9.55
C VAL A 161 -8.57 -4.91 -9.10
N LEU A 162 -9.60 -4.95 -9.95
CA LEU A 162 -10.87 -5.57 -9.64
C LEU A 162 -11.03 -6.91 -10.35
N LYS A 163 -11.70 -7.85 -9.68
CA LYS A 163 -12.23 -9.08 -10.26
C LYS A 163 -13.68 -9.22 -9.80
N ASN A 164 -14.62 -9.16 -10.74
CA ASN A 164 -16.06 -9.20 -10.47
C ASN A 164 -16.51 -8.20 -9.38
N GLY A 165 -15.95 -6.98 -9.38
CA GLY A 165 -16.26 -5.95 -8.39
C GLY A 165 -15.52 -6.08 -7.06
N HIS A 166 -14.69 -7.11 -6.87
CA HIS A 166 -13.86 -7.30 -5.68
C HIS A 166 -12.41 -6.87 -5.92
N ILE A 167 -11.80 -6.23 -4.94
CA ILE A 167 -10.42 -5.71 -5.02
C ILE A 167 -9.43 -6.84 -4.75
N ILE A 168 -8.77 -7.32 -5.81
CA ILE A 168 -7.78 -8.40 -5.72
C ILE A 168 -6.38 -7.88 -5.45
N ASP A 169 -6.09 -6.66 -5.90
CA ASP A 169 -4.78 -6.02 -5.78
C ASP A 169 -4.90 -4.50 -5.83
N ILE A 170 -3.83 -3.81 -5.47
CA ILE A 170 -3.65 -2.37 -5.57
C ILE A 170 -2.32 -2.07 -6.25
N LYS A 171 -2.29 -1.03 -7.07
CA LYS A 171 -1.10 -0.57 -7.79
C LYS A 171 -0.90 0.92 -7.63
N SER A 172 0.32 1.37 -7.89
CA SER A 172 0.61 2.78 -8.14
C SER A 172 0.24 3.11 -9.58
N GLU A 173 -0.13 4.35 -9.86
CA GLU A 173 -0.23 4.87 -11.23
C GLU A 173 0.36 6.28 -11.28
N GLY A 174 1.12 6.57 -12.34
CA GLY A 174 1.61 7.91 -12.66
C GLY A 174 2.83 8.35 -11.86
N ALA A 175 3.43 7.46 -11.06
CA ALA A 175 4.62 7.79 -10.28
C ALA A 175 5.93 7.71 -11.10
N GLY A 176 5.85 7.14 -12.31
CA GLY A 176 6.92 7.15 -13.30
C GLY A 176 7.95 6.05 -13.10
N MET A 177 9.18 6.32 -13.51
CA MET A 177 10.29 5.36 -13.43
C MET A 177 10.99 5.46 -12.07
N ALA A 178 11.23 4.31 -11.48
CA ALA A 178 11.97 4.19 -10.23
C ALA A 178 13.48 4.32 -10.44
N LEU A 179 14.22 4.50 -9.33
CA LEU A 179 15.68 4.58 -9.35
C LEU A 179 16.36 3.31 -9.87
N ASP A 180 15.68 2.16 -9.79
CA ASP A 180 16.15 0.87 -10.32
C ASP A 180 15.76 0.63 -11.79
N GLY A 181 15.11 1.61 -12.44
CA GLY A 181 14.67 1.53 -13.83
C GLY A 181 13.32 0.83 -14.04
N SER A 182 12.72 0.26 -12.98
CA SER A 182 11.39 -0.34 -13.07
C SER A 182 10.28 0.72 -13.14
N LEU A 183 9.16 0.37 -13.78
CA LEU A 183 7.98 1.22 -13.77
C LEU A 183 7.27 1.06 -12.43
N THR A 184 7.03 2.17 -11.74
CA THR A 184 6.29 2.17 -10.48
C THR A 184 4.84 1.70 -10.66
N ASP A 185 4.29 1.80 -11.87
CA ASP A 185 2.94 1.35 -12.21
C ASP A 185 2.82 -0.19 -12.21
N ASP A 186 3.95 -0.90 -12.32
CA ASP A 186 4.01 -2.36 -12.17
C ASP A 186 4.14 -2.80 -10.71
N TRP A 187 4.35 -1.87 -9.78
CA TRP A 187 4.62 -2.17 -8.39
C TRP A 187 3.41 -2.54 -7.58
#